data_AF-A0A3N1PL78-F1
#
_entry.id   AF-A0A3N1PL78-F1
#
_cell.length_a   1.000
_cell.length_b   1.000
_cell.length_c   1.000
_cell.angle_alpha   90.00
_cell.angle_beta   90.00
_cell.angle_gamma   90.00
#
_symmetry.space_group_name_H-M   'P 1'
#
loop_
_entity.id
_entity.type
_entity.pdbx_description
1 polymer ?
#
loop_
_entity_poly.entity_id
_entity_poly.type
_entity_poly.pdbx_seq_one_letter_code
_entity_poly.pdbx_strand_id
1 'polypeptide(L)' 'MRPSFYPPGMREMTLPVGDGFADLADALGLTPEELAAEACARVVAAEAHQVGDQALRLARRHDSLLRRLGE' A
#
# COMPACT_ATOMS: atom_id res chain seq x y z
N MET A 1 24.35 6.55 -2.21
CA MET A 1 23.01 7.16 -2.32
C MET A 1 22.15 6.57 -1.20
N ARG A 2 21.93 7.32 -0.12
CA ARG A 2 21.14 6.82 1.03
C ARG A 2 19.64 6.92 0.68
N PRO A 3 18.81 5.91 0.95
CA PRO A 3 17.37 6.06 0.84
C PRO A 3 16.95 7.14 1.84
N SER A 4 16.32 8.20 1.33
CA SER A 4 15.68 9.23 2.15
C SER A 4 14.51 8.56 2.86
N PHE A 5 14.71 8.19 4.12
CA PHE A 5 13.63 7.90 5.05
C PHE A 5 12.95 9.24 5.34
N TYR A 6 12.03 9.63 4.47
CA TYR A 6 11.05 10.64 4.83
C TYR A 6 10.30 10.10 6.06
N PRO A 7 10.22 10.84 7.19
CA PRO A 7 9.23 10.51 8.18
C PRO A 7 7.87 10.61 7.49
N PRO A 8 6.90 9.71 7.76
CA PRO A 8 5.57 9.86 7.23
C PRO A 8 4.98 11.11 7.88
N GLY A 9 5.12 12.26 7.24
CA GLY A 9 4.27 13.39 7.56
C GLY A 9 2.83 12.92 7.38
N MET A 10 1.98 13.17 8.38
CA MET A 10 0.54 12.96 8.24
C MET A 10 0.09 13.76 7.03
N ARG A 11 -0.24 13.07 5.93
CA ARG A 11 -0.79 13.68 4.73
C ARG A 11 -2.30 13.63 4.89
N GLU A 12 -2.91 14.80 4.98
CA GLU A 12 -4.36 14.92 4.98
C GLU A 12 -4.87 14.85 3.55
N MET A 13 -5.95 14.10 3.34
CA MET A 13 -6.60 13.93 2.05
C MET A 13 -8.10 13.89 2.26
N THR A 14 -8.83 14.77 1.57
CA THR A 14 -10.29 14.77 1.56
C THR A 14 -10.79 14.13 0.27
N LEU A 15 -11.67 13.15 0.39
CA LEU A 15 -12.28 12.45 -0.74
C LEU A 15 -13.80 12.44 -0.56
N PRO A 16 -14.57 12.60 -1.65
CA PRO A 16 -16.01 12.38 -1.58
C PRO A 16 -16.28 10.89 -1.35
N VAL A 17 -17.15 10.60 -0.39
CA VAL A 17 -17.72 9.26 -0.17
C VAL A 17 -19.22 9.31 -0.45
N GLY A 18 -19.81 8.17 -0.80
CA GLY A 18 -21.27 8.07 -0.95
C GLY A 18 -21.98 8.13 0.40
N ASP A 19 -23.25 8.50 0.39
CA ASP A 19 -24.05 8.76 1.60
C ASP A 19 -24.07 7.58 2.58
N GLY A 20 -23.99 6.34 2.09
CA GLY A 20 -24.01 5.13 2.93
C GLY A 20 -22.69 4.79 3.63
N PHE A 21 -21.63 5.59 3.48
CA PHE A 21 -20.34 5.28 4.12
C PHE A 21 -20.40 5.45 5.65
N ALA A 22 -21.09 6.49 6.12
CA ALA A 22 -21.31 6.70 7.56
C ALA A 22 -22.18 5.58 8.15
N ASP A 23 -23.27 5.22 7.47
CA ASP A 23 -24.15 4.13 7.89
C ASP A 23 -23.40 2.79 7.99
N LEU A 24 -22.47 2.54 7.07
CA LEU A 24 -21.62 1.35 7.11
C LEU A 24 -20.66 1.36 8.30
N ALA A 25 -20.03 2.50 8.59
CA ALA A 25 -19.14 2.64 9.74
C ALA A 25 -19.93 2.39 11.05
N ASP A 26 -21.10 3.01 11.17
CA ASP A 26 -22.00 2.82 12.31
C ASP A 26 -22.45 1.36 12.47
N ALA A 27 -22.84 0.70 11.38
CA ALA A 27 -23.24 -0.71 11.39
C ALA A 27 -22.10 -1.66 11.82
N LEU A 28 -20.85 -1.25 11.60
CA LEU A 28 -19.64 -1.98 12.01
C LEU A 28 -19.14 -1.58 13.41
N GLY A 29 -19.73 -0.56 14.03
CA GLY A 29 -19.28 -0.02 15.31
C GLY A 29 -17.92 0.68 15.23
N LEU A 30 -17.61 1.28 14.08
CA LEU A 30 -16.36 1.99 13.78
C LEU A 30 -16.65 3.46 13.50
N THR A 31 -15.65 4.33 13.63
CA THR A 31 -15.74 5.67 13.03
C THR A 31 -15.51 5.61 11.51
N PRO A 32 -16.00 6.60 10.74
CA PRO A 32 -15.70 6.70 9.31
C PRO A 32 -14.19 6.71 9.01
N GLU A 33 -13.38 7.34 9.87
CA GLU A 33 -11.92 7.40 9.73
C GLU A 33 -11.28 6.03 9.95
N GLU A 34 -11.74 5.26 10.94
CA GLU A 34 -11.26 3.90 11.21
C GLU A 34 -11.58 2.97 10.04
N LEU A 35 -12.82 3.03 9.53
CA LEU A 35 -13.25 2.27 8.36
C LEU A 35 -12.43 2.64 7.11
N ALA A 36 -12.20 3.94 6.88
CA ALA A 36 -11.41 4.42 5.76
C ALA A 36 -9.94 3.97 5.86
N ALA A 37 -9.34 4.06 7.05
CA ALA A 37 -7.98 3.64 7.29
C ALA A 37 -7.80 2.13 7.07
N GLU A 38 -8.74 1.31 7.57
CA GLU A 38 -8.71 -0.14 7.36
C GLU A 38 -8.85 -0.50 5.88
N ALA A 39 -9.83 0.10 5.18
CA ALA A 39 -10.05 -0.14 3.76
C ALA A 39 -8.81 0.23 2.92
N CYS A 40 -8.21 1.40 3.20
CA CYS A 40 -6.99 1.84 2.52
C CYS A 40 -5.82 0.89 2.83
N ALA A 41 -5.63 0.50 4.09
CA ALA A 41 -4.56 -0.42 4.49
C ALA A 41 -4.67 -1.76 3.76
N ARG A 42 -5.89 -2.31 3.64
CA ARG A 42 -6.14 -3.57 2.91
C ARG A 42 -5.79 -3.46 1.43
N VAL A 43 -6.18 -2.37 0.77
CA VAL A 43 -5.86 -2.16 -0.66
C VAL A 43 -4.36 -1.98 -0.85
N VAL A 44 -3.71 -1.12 -0.07
CA VAL A 44 -2.27 -0.88 -0.15
C VAL A 44 -1.47 -2.17 0.12
N ALA A 45 -1.88 -2.98 1.08
CA ALA A 45 -1.23 -4.26 1.36
C ALA A 45 -1.36 -5.24 0.18
N ALA A 46 -2.53 -5.29 -0.46
CA ALA A 46 -2.74 -6.12 -1.64
C ALA A 46 -1.88 -5.66 -2.83
N GLU A 47 -1.82 -4.35 -3.08
CA GLU A 47 -0.95 -3.77 -4.11
C GLU A 47 0.53 -4.03 -3.83
N ALA A 48 0.96 -3.83 -2.57
CA ALA A 48 2.34 -4.11 -2.16
C ALA A 48 2.72 -5.57 -2.39
N HIS A 49 1.81 -6.51 -2.14
CA HIS A 49 2.01 -7.92 -2.43
C HIS A 49 2.19 -8.17 -3.94
N GLN A 50 1.33 -7.60 -4.78
CA GLN A 50 1.44 -7.71 -6.24
C GLN A 50 2.76 -7.13 -6.77
N VAL A 51 3.17 -5.97 -6.27
CA VAL A 51 4.46 -5.35 -6.62
C VAL A 51 5.61 -6.26 -6.21
N GLY A 52 5.57 -6.82 -5.00
CA GLY A 52 6.56 -7.78 -4.51
C GLY A 52 6.68 -9.01 -5.40
N ASP A 53 5.56 -9.57 -5.83
CA ASP A 53 5.50 -10.71 -6.75
C ASP A 53 6.12 -10.39 -8.12
N GLN A 54 5.82 -9.22 -8.67
CA GLN A 54 6.42 -8.76 -9.93
C GLN A 54 7.93 -8.54 -9.78
N ALA A 55 8.35 -7.91 -8.68
CA ALA A 55 9.75 -7.68 -8.38
C ALA A 55 10.51 -9.02 -8.25
N LEU A 56 9.92 -10.01 -7.58
CA LEU A 56 10.50 -11.34 -7.45
C LEU A 56 10.59 -12.07 -8.80
N ARG A 57 9.55 -11.96 -9.65
CA ARG A 57 9.60 -12.50 -11.01
C ARG A 57 10.73 -11.89 -11.83
N LEU A 58 10.88 -10.57 -11.76
CA LEU A 58 11.94 -9.85 -12.45
C LEU A 58 13.32 -10.27 -11.92
N ALA A 59 13.50 -10.31 -10.60
CA ALA A 59 14.73 -10.75 -9.97
C ALA A 59 15.13 -12.16 -10.40
N ARG A 60 14.19 -13.11 -10.42
CA ARG A 60 14.43 -14.48 -10.89
C ARG A 60 14.82 -14.54 -12.37
N ARG A 61 14.13 -13.77 -13.23
CA ARG A 61 14.45 -13.72 -14.67
C ARG A 61 15.86 -13.18 -14.91
N HIS A 62 16.30 -12.22 -14.11
CA HIS A 62 17.58 -11.55 -14.28
C HIS A 62 18.67 -12.03 -13.31
N ASP A 63 18.44 -13.10 -12.55
CA ASP A 63 19.41 -13.63 -11.57
C ASP A 63 20.78 -13.90 -12.20
N SER A 64 20.80 -14.50 -13.39
CA SER A 64 22.03 -14.76 -14.14
C SER A 64 22.73 -13.49 -14.63
N LEU A 65 21.98 -12.44 -14.95
CA LEU A 65 22.52 -11.13 -15.33
C LEU A 65 23.06 -10.38 -14.11
N LEU A 66 22.36 -10.43 -12.97
CA LEU A 66 22.80 -9.83 -11.72
C LEU A 66 24.07 -10.50 -11.18
N ARG A 67 24.17 -11.83 -11.27
CA ARG A 67 25.38 -12.58 -10.92
C ARG A 67 26.59 -12.15 -11.75
N ARG A 68 26.42 -11.98 -13.06
CA ARG A 68 27.48 -11.56 -13.97
C ARG A 68 27.90 -10.09 -13.82
N LEU A 69 27.05 -9.24 -13.23
CA LEU A 69 27.39 -7.84 -12.96
C LEU A 69 28.18 -7.66 -11.66
N GLY A 70 28.20 -8.68 -10.80
CA GLY A 70 28.92 -8.69 -9.53
C GLY A 70 30.32 -9.32 -9.57
N GLU A 71 30.72 -9.85 -10.73
CA GLU A 71 32.11 -10.25 -11.06
C GLU A 71 32.88 -9.03 -11.59
#